data_AF-A0AAF0KZ12-F1
#
_entry.id   AF-A0AAF0KZ12-F1
#
_cell.length_a   1.000
_cell.length_b   1.000
_cell.length_c   1.000
_cell.angle_alpha   90.00
_cell.angle_beta   90.00
_cell.angle_gamma   90.00
#
_symmetry.space_group_name_H-M   'P 1'
#
loop_
_entity.id
_entity.type
_entity.pdbx_description
1 polymer ?
#
loop_
_entity_poly.entity_id
_entity_poly.type
_entity_poly.pdbx_seq_one_letter_code
_entity_poly.pdbx_strand_id
1 'polypeptide(L)'
;MTFADTRPILDQLGYTVRYVQLPGETLHEPPVEGALRIVPADPDSFALEVVDYGTARRLATARGESDAVEMLRRFLNRPFPDARDIRRSDLDQMRDRSASTYPQLAQQVAATGDAGLTIQIPAGVPVDRIGGPDGYLLHPLETPLHARSLPPHATVSPEVHRYVVERPFLVIVRFVRPWFDQPGGALRFEIADPTTTIRDLVVDGSLARVRVV
;
A
#
# COMPACT_ATOMS: atom_id res chain seq x y z
N MET A 1 3.76 23.61 -15.47
CA MET A 1 3.65 23.69 -14.00
C MET A 1 4.88 23.01 -13.45
N THR A 2 5.61 23.66 -12.54
CA THR A 2 6.82 23.07 -11.92
C THR A 2 6.45 22.24 -10.69
N PHE A 3 7.38 21.46 -10.15
CA PHE A 3 7.23 20.78 -8.86
C PHE A 3 7.02 21.79 -7.73
N ALA A 4 7.76 22.90 -7.75
CA ALA A 4 7.62 23.98 -6.77
C ALA A 4 6.22 24.61 -6.79
N ASP A 5 5.65 24.83 -7.98
CA ASP A 5 4.28 25.33 -8.13
C ASP A 5 3.22 24.30 -7.70
N THR A 6 3.56 23.01 -7.75
CA THR A 6 2.64 21.90 -7.47
C THR A 6 2.48 21.62 -5.98
N ARG A 7 3.56 21.78 -5.19
CA ARG A 7 3.57 21.48 -3.75
C ARG A 7 2.43 22.18 -2.97
N PRO A 8 2.18 23.50 -3.11
CA PRO A 8 1.08 24.16 -2.41
C PRO A 8 -0.30 23.57 -2.74
N ILE A 9 -0.49 23.08 -3.96
CA ILE A 9 -1.76 22.45 -4.40
C ILE A 9 -1.91 21.09 -3.70
N LEU A 10 -0.86 20.28 -3.67
CA LEU A 10 -0.88 18.99 -2.99
C LEU A 10 -1.15 19.15 -1.49
N ASP A 11 -0.57 20.17 -0.85
CA ASP A 11 -0.81 20.45 0.58
C ASP A 11 -2.27 20.82 0.86
N GLN A 12 -2.88 21.65 0.00
CA GLN A 12 -4.31 21.98 0.09
C GLN A 12 -5.21 20.74 -0.07
N LEU A 13 -4.76 19.74 -0.83
CA LEU A 13 -5.44 18.46 -1.02
C LEU A 13 -5.11 17.43 0.07
N GLY A 14 -4.27 17.78 1.05
CA GLY A 14 -3.85 16.89 2.14
C GLY A 14 -2.73 15.91 1.78
N TYR A 15 -2.18 15.96 0.57
CA TYR A 15 -1.08 15.12 0.11
C TYR A 15 0.27 15.70 0.51
N THR A 16 0.51 15.94 1.80
CA THR A 16 1.76 16.54 2.31
C THR A 16 3.02 15.75 1.88
N VAL A 17 4.22 16.29 2.14
CA VAL A 17 5.51 15.61 1.87
C VAL A 17 5.62 14.20 2.47
N ARG A 18 4.78 13.90 3.49
CA ARG A 18 4.67 12.58 4.09
C ARG A 18 4.03 11.54 3.15
N TYR A 19 3.14 11.95 2.25
CA TYR A 19 2.42 11.09 1.31
C TYR A 19 2.93 11.20 -0.12
N VAL A 20 3.33 12.41 -0.56
CA VAL A 20 3.78 12.67 -1.92
C VAL A 20 5.02 13.56 -1.90
N GLN A 21 6.13 13.01 -2.39
CA GLN A 21 7.43 13.68 -2.45
C GLN A 21 7.76 14.09 -3.87
N LEU A 22 8.14 15.35 -4.07
CA LEU A 22 8.58 15.89 -5.35
C LEU A 22 10.10 16.16 -5.36
N PRO A 23 10.77 16.17 -6.53
CA PRO A 23 12.18 16.49 -6.63
C PRO A 23 12.53 17.85 -6.04
N GLY A 24 13.62 17.90 -5.26
CA GLY A 24 14.11 19.11 -4.61
C GLY A 24 13.47 19.43 -3.25
N GLU A 25 12.49 18.66 -2.80
CA GLU A 25 11.89 18.83 -1.47
C GLU A 25 12.80 18.30 -0.36
N THR A 26 12.76 18.96 0.81
CA THR A 26 13.41 18.47 2.03
C THR A 26 12.38 17.80 2.93
N LEU A 27 12.68 16.59 3.37
CA LEU A 27 11.81 15.85 4.29
C LEU A 27 12.07 16.32 5.73
N HIS A 28 11.04 16.85 6.38
CA HIS A 28 11.07 17.22 7.80
C HIS A 28 10.54 16.12 8.71
N GLU A 29 9.85 15.14 8.14
CA GLU A 29 9.38 13.92 8.80
C GLU A 29 9.52 12.72 7.85
N PRO A 30 9.65 11.49 8.38
CA PRO A 30 9.69 10.31 7.53
C PRO A 30 8.37 10.10 6.77
N PRO A 31 8.42 9.70 5.49
CA PRO A 31 7.22 9.40 4.73
C PRO A 31 6.47 8.20 5.31
N VAL A 32 5.16 8.12 5.05
CA VAL A 32 4.40 6.90 5.34
C VAL A 32 4.86 5.76 4.46
N GLU A 33 4.68 4.54 4.96
CA GLU A 33 4.69 3.38 4.09
C GLU A 33 3.62 3.54 3.00
N GLY A 34 3.98 3.33 1.75
CA GLY A 34 3.11 3.52 0.59
C GLY A 34 3.07 4.97 0.09
N ALA A 35 4.01 5.81 0.51
CA ALA A 35 4.15 7.15 -0.04
C ALA A 35 4.56 7.11 -1.51
N LEU A 36 4.04 8.05 -2.28
CA LEU A 36 4.44 8.32 -3.65
C LEU A 36 5.66 9.24 -3.66
N ARG A 37 6.50 9.07 -4.67
CA ARG A 37 7.56 10.03 -4.99
C ARG A 37 7.75 10.16 -6.49
N ILE A 38 8.11 11.36 -6.93
CA ILE A 38 8.68 11.56 -8.26
C ILE A 38 10.20 11.61 -8.10
N VAL A 39 10.92 10.81 -8.89
CA VAL A 39 12.39 10.78 -8.91
C VAL A 39 12.93 10.95 -10.32
N PRO A 40 14.11 11.54 -10.52
CA PRO A 40 14.80 11.49 -11.80
C PRO A 40 15.06 10.02 -12.22
N ALA A 41 14.80 9.68 -13.48
CA ALA A 41 15.01 8.34 -14.03
C ALA A 41 16.12 8.33 -15.10
N ASP A 42 16.10 9.29 -16.03
CA ASP A 42 17.12 9.57 -17.05
C ASP A 42 17.37 11.10 -17.13
N PRO A 43 18.36 11.60 -17.89
CA PRO A 43 18.69 13.04 -17.93
C PRO A 43 17.52 13.99 -18.15
N ASP A 44 16.49 13.56 -18.90
CA ASP A 44 15.28 14.34 -19.18
C ASP A 44 13.98 13.61 -18.79
N SER A 45 14.05 12.59 -17.92
CA SER A 45 12.89 11.79 -17.55
C SER A 45 12.72 11.64 -16.04
N PHE A 46 11.47 11.49 -15.63
CA PHE A 46 11.07 11.27 -14.25
C PHE A 46 10.23 10.00 -14.14
N ALA A 47 10.31 9.34 -12.99
CA ALA A 47 9.49 8.20 -12.64
C ALA A 47 8.58 8.53 -11.46
N LEU A 48 7.32 8.10 -11.55
CA LEU A 48 6.44 8.00 -10.39
C LEU A 48 6.68 6.65 -9.73
N GLU A 49 7.03 6.68 -8.46
CA GLU A 49 7.28 5.49 -7.66
C GLU A 49 6.40 5.50 -6.41
N VAL A 50 5.99 4.30 -5.97
CA VAL A 50 5.45 4.07 -4.63
C VAL A 50 6.50 3.34 -3.80
N VAL A 51 6.67 3.72 -2.53
CA VAL A 51 7.68 3.15 -1.65
C VAL A 51 7.05 2.44 -0.46
N ASP A 52 7.47 1.19 -0.25
CA ASP A 52 6.94 0.31 0.79
C ASP A 52 8.11 -0.51 1.38
N TYR A 53 8.33 -0.40 2.68
CA TYR A 53 9.41 -1.02 3.44
C TYR A 53 10.78 -0.77 2.80
N GLY A 54 11.02 0.48 2.39
CA GLY A 54 12.25 0.91 1.71
C GLY A 54 12.40 0.40 0.27
N THR A 55 11.44 -0.35 -0.25
CA THR A 55 11.44 -0.86 -1.63
C THR A 55 10.56 0.02 -2.49
N ALA A 56 11.09 0.50 -3.61
CA ALA A 56 10.35 1.31 -4.57
C ALA A 56 9.80 0.45 -5.71
N ARG A 57 8.55 0.71 -6.09
CA ARG A 57 7.95 0.20 -7.33
C ARG A 57 7.67 1.35 -8.27
N ARG A 58 8.12 1.20 -9.52
CA ARG A 58 7.88 2.19 -10.58
C ARG A 58 6.51 1.97 -11.19
N LEU A 59 5.67 3.00 -11.12
CA LEU A 59 4.29 2.97 -11.61
C LEU A 59 4.21 3.50 -13.05
N ALA A 60 4.94 4.58 -13.34
CA ALA A 60 4.94 5.22 -14.64
C ALA A 60 6.18 6.10 -14.84
N THR A 61 6.42 6.53 -16.07
CA THR A 61 7.47 7.49 -16.43
C THR A 61 6.92 8.62 -17.29
N ALA A 62 7.58 9.78 -17.23
CA ALA A 62 7.25 10.96 -18.01
C ALA A 62 8.54 11.70 -18.43
N ARG A 63 8.48 12.47 -19.52
CA ARG A 63 9.61 13.27 -20.00
C ARG A 63 9.43 14.72 -19.61
N GLY A 64 10.43 15.27 -18.93
CA GLY A 64 10.36 16.63 -18.41
C GLY A 64 9.41 16.80 -17.23
N GLU A 65 9.60 17.91 -16.53
CA GLU A 65 8.95 18.20 -15.26
C GLU A 65 7.44 18.37 -15.39
N SER A 66 6.96 19.09 -16.42
CA SER A 66 5.54 19.34 -16.60
C SER A 66 4.73 18.07 -16.84
N ASP A 67 5.26 17.11 -17.61
CA ASP A 67 4.59 15.83 -17.86
C ASP A 67 4.63 14.94 -16.62
N ALA A 68 5.69 15.02 -15.82
CA ALA A 68 5.79 14.30 -14.56
C ALA A 68 4.75 14.77 -13.54
N VAL A 69 4.53 16.08 -13.46
CA VAL A 69 3.46 16.69 -12.67
C VAL A 69 2.09 16.24 -13.15
N GLU A 70 1.84 16.25 -14.47
CA GLU A 70 0.57 15.80 -15.03
C GLU A 70 0.35 14.29 -14.83
N MET A 71 1.39 13.47 -14.90
CA MET A 71 1.35 12.03 -14.58
C MET A 71 0.88 11.81 -13.13
N LEU A 72 1.48 12.51 -12.16
CA LEU A 72 1.06 12.43 -10.76
C LEU A 72 -0.37 12.94 -10.58
N ARG A 73 -0.73 14.06 -11.21
CA ARG A 73 -2.08 14.61 -11.15
C ARG A 73 -3.11 13.62 -11.68
N ARG A 74 -2.84 12.95 -12.81
CA ARG A 74 -3.71 11.88 -13.34
C ARG A 74 -3.84 10.72 -12.37
N PHE A 75 -2.75 10.32 -11.71
CA PHE A 75 -2.78 9.26 -10.71
C PHE A 75 -3.68 9.62 -9.52
N LEU A 76 -3.52 10.83 -8.96
CA LEU A 76 -4.23 11.29 -7.76
C LEU A 76 -5.70 11.68 -8.01
N ASN A 77 -6.03 12.18 -9.20
CA ASN A 77 -7.38 12.65 -9.53
C ASN A 77 -8.36 11.53 -9.88
N ARG A 78 -7.92 10.27 -9.88
CA ARG A 78 -8.83 9.14 -10.07
C ARG A 78 -9.83 9.12 -8.92
N PRO A 79 -11.15 9.08 -9.20
CA PRO A 79 -12.16 8.97 -8.15
C PRO A 79 -11.81 7.82 -7.22
N PHE A 80 -11.57 8.10 -5.95
CA PHE A 80 -11.19 7.11 -4.97
C PHE A 80 -12.40 6.81 -4.08
N PRO A 81 -13.10 5.68 -4.30
CA PRO A 81 -14.30 5.33 -3.56
C PRO A 81 -14.14 5.49 -2.04
N ASP A 82 -15.16 6.07 -1.42
CA ASP A 82 -15.22 6.19 0.03
C ASP A 82 -15.35 4.82 0.71
N ALA A 83 -14.95 4.78 1.98
CA ALA A 83 -15.13 3.59 2.78
C ALA A 83 -16.63 3.33 3.00
N ARG A 84 -17.08 2.11 2.67
CA ARG A 84 -18.44 1.68 2.99
C ARG A 84 -18.52 1.21 4.44
N ASP A 85 -19.67 1.46 5.04
CA ASP A 85 -19.93 1.00 6.40
C ASP A 85 -20.10 -0.52 6.46
N ILE A 86 -19.50 -1.13 7.47
CA ILE A 86 -19.65 -2.56 7.76
C ILE A 86 -19.82 -2.73 9.28
N ARG A 87 -20.75 -3.60 9.68
CA ARG A 87 -20.92 -3.93 11.09
C ARG A 87 -19.70 -4.71 11.57
N ARG A 88 -19.26 -4.44 12.80
CA ARG A 88 -18.14 -5.15 13.42
C ARG A 88 -18.28 -6.68 13.34
N SER A 89 -19.47 -7.20 13.64
CA SER A 89 -19.79 -8.63 13.60
C SER A 89 -19.59 -9.27 12.22
N ASP A 90 -19.94 -8.54 11.16
CA ASP A 90 -19.86 -9.03 9.79
C ASP A 90 -18.38 -9.10 9.36
N LEU A 91 -17.59 -8.09 9.72
CA LEU A 91 -16.15 -8.06 9.47
C LEU A 91 -15.40 -9.14 10.28
N ASP A 92 -15.77 -9.34 11.55
CA ASP A 92 -15.21 -10.40 12.39
C ASP A 92 -15.51 -11.80 11.81
N GLN A 93 -16.75 -12.04 11.33
CA GLN A 93 -17.09 -13.30 10.67
C GLN A 93 -16.26 -13.56 9.41
N MET A 94 -16.04 -12.53 8.58
CA MET A 94 -15.15 -12.61 7.42
C MET A 94 -13.72 -12.95 7.83
N ARG A 95 -13.20 -12.27 8.86
CA ARG A 95 -11.85 -12.48 9.39
C ARG A 95 -11.67 -13.90 9.88
N ASP A 96 -12.60 -14.40 10.70
CA ASP A 96 -12.50 -15.72 11.31
C ASP A 96 -12.58 -16.84 10.26
N ARG A 97 -13.42 -16.65 9.22
CA ARG A 97 -13.46 -17.55 8.06
C ARG A 97 -12.12 -17.61 7.34
N SER A 98 -11.52 -16.46 7.02
CA SER A 98 -10.21 -16.42 6.35
C SER A 98 -9.10 -16.97 7.25
N ALA A 99 -9.13 -16.67 8.55
CA ALA A 99 -8.15 -17.11 9.54
C ALA A 99 -8.01 -18.64 9.59
N SER A 100 -9.12 -19.37 9.42
CA SER A 100 -9.11 -20.83 9.37
C SER A 100 -8.21 -21.43 8.27
N THR A 101 -7.94 -20.67 7.20
CA THR A 101 -7.11 -21.12 6.06
C THR A 101 -5.64 -20.74 6.18
N TYR A 102 -5.29 -19.78 7.04
CA TYR A 102 -3.92 -19.27 7.13
C TYR A 102 -2.89 -20.29 7.61
N PRO A 103 -3.18 -21.28 8.48
CA PRO A 103 -2.20 -22.31 8.82
C PRO A 103 -1.74 -23.12 7.60
N GLN A 104 -2.66 -23.49 6.71
CA GLN A 104 -2.31 -24.20 5.48
C GLN A 104 -1.52 -23.30 4.53
N LEU A 105 -1.95 -22.05 4.34
CA LEU A 105 -1.23 -21.07 3.53
C LEU A 105 0.20 -20.83 4.07
N ALA A 106 0.36 -20.73 5.38
CA ALA A 106 1.65 -20.57 6.05
C ALA A 106 2.59 -21.74 5.79
N GLN A 107 2.09 -22.98 5.84
CA GLN A 107 2.87 -24.18 5.49
C GLN A 107 3.32 -24.15 4.02
N GLN A 108 2.44 -23.75 3.11
CA GLN A 108 2.77 -23.64 1.68
C GLN A 108 3.81 -22.54 1.43
N VAL A 109 3.66 -21.37 2.05
CA VAL A 109 4.62 -20.26 1.94
C VAL A 109 5.99 -20.67 2.50
N ALA A 110 6.03 -21.37 3.64
CA ALA A 110 7.28 -21.86 4.23
C ALA A 110 8.07 -22.77 3.27
N ALA A 111 7.37 -23.56 2.45
CA ALA A 111 8.00 -24.43 1.44
C ALA A 111 8.60 -23.67 0.25
N THR A 112 8.21 -22.41 0.02
CA THR A 112 8.70 -21.57 -1.10
C THR A 112 9.93 -20.73 -0.76
N GLY A 113 10.26 -20.59 0.53
CA GLY A 113 11.36 -19.74 0.99
C GLY A 113 11.20 -18.27 0.58
N ASP A 114 12.31 -17.64 0.21
CA ASP A 114 12.38 -16.22 -0.17
C ASP A 114 11.76 -15.91 -1.54
N ALA A 115 11.24 -16.89 -2.29
CA ALA A 115 10.51 -16.63 -3.53
C ALA A 115 9.05 -16.21 -3.28
N GLY A 116 8.48 -16.65 -2.15
CA GLY A 116 7.06 -16.44 -1.82
C GLY A 116 6.12 -17.31 -2.65
N LEU A 117 4.86 -17.37 -2.24
CA LEU A 117 3.82 -18.13 -2.92
C LEU A 117 2.90 -17.18 -3.69
N THR A 118 2.82 -17.33 -5.01
CA THR A 118 1.86 -16.56 -5.81
C THR A 118 0.50 -17.25 -5.78
N ILE A 119 -0.54 -16.54 -5.33
CA ILE A 119 -1.93 -17.03 -5.29
C ILE A 119 -2.90 -15.97 -5.79
N GLN A 120 -4.11 -16.38 -6.15
CA GLN A 120 -5.24 -15.46 -6.23
C GLN A 120 -5.86 -15.33 -4.84
N ILE A 121 -5.87 -14.12 -4.27
CA ILE A 121 -6.57 -13.87 -3.01
C ILE A 121 -8.09 -13.93 -3.26
N PRO A 122 -8.86 -14.76 -2.53
CA PRO A 122 -10.28 -14.92 -2.82
C PRO A 122 -11.11 -13.71 -2.36
N ALA A 123 -12.26 -13.51 -3.01
CA ALA A 123 -13.26 -12.55 -2.56
C ALA A 123 -13.76 -12.87 -1.14
N GLY A 124 -14.12 -11.83 -0.40
CA GLY A 124 -14.54 -11.90 1.00
C GLY A 124 -13.40 -11.98 2.02
N VAL A 125 -12.13 -12.03 1.60
CA VAL A 125 -10.99 -11.95 2.52
C VAL A 125 -10.84 -10.50 3.01
N PRO A 126 -10.92 -10.24 4.32
CA PRO A 126 -10.62 -8.93 4.85
C PRO A 126 -9.11 -8.77 5.06
N VAL A 127 -8.60 -7.61 4.68
CA VAL A 127 -7.19 -7.24 4.78
C VAL A 127 -7.05 -5.83 5.34
N ASP A 128 -5.88 -5.52 5.87
CA ASP A 128 -5.56 -4.16 6.27
C ASP A 128 -4.13 -3.76 5.89
N ARG A 129 -3.85 -2.48 6.11
CA ARG A 129 -2.52 -1.90 5.96
C ARG A 129 -2.34 -0.78 6.98
N ILE A 130 -1.10 -0.57 7.40
CA ILE A 130 -0.67 0.60 8.16
C ILE A 130 0.22 1.45 7.25
N GLY A 131 -0.15 2.72 7.04
CA GLY A 131 0.53 3.64 6.12
C GLY A 131 -0.45 4.38 5.20
N GLY A 132 0.07 4.96 4.13
CA GLY A 132 -0.75 5.65 3.13
C GLY A 132 -1.57 4.69 2.26
N PRO A 133 -2.58 5.21 1.54
CA PRO A 133 -3.53 4.42 0.75
C PRO A 133 -2.96 3.87 -0.56
N ASP A 134 -1.79 4.33 -0.99
CA ASP A 134 -1.22 4.06 -2.31
C ASP A 134 -0.23 2.89 -2.35
N GLY A 135 0.11 2.31 -1.20
CA GLY A 135 1.05 1.19 -1.10
C GLY A 135 0.61 -0.06 -1.86
N TYR A 136 1.44 -1.11 -1.80
CA TYR A 136 1.20 -2.39 -2.48
C TYR A 136 1.32 -3.61 -1.57
N LEU A 137 1.52 -3.39 -0.27
CA LEU A 137 1.58 -4.43 0.75
C LEU A 137 0.36 -4.38 1.66
N LEU A 138 -0.32 -5.52 1.77
CA LEU A 138 -1.48 -5.76 2.64
C LEU A 138 -1.12 -6.86 3.64
N HIS A 139 -1.86 -6.91 4.74
CA HIS A 139 -1.80 -8.01 5.70
C HIS A 139 -3.21 -8.58 5.91
N PRO A 140 -3.33 -9.83 6.39
CA PRO A 140 -4.56 -10.28 7.01
C PRO A 140 -5.07 -9.26 8.02
N LEU A 141 -6.39 -9.00 8.00
CA LEU A 141 -7.03 -8.05 8.91
C LEU A 141 -6.60 -8.28 10.37
N GLU A 142 -6.25 -7.20 11.05
CA GLU A 142 -5.85 -7.16 12.46
C GLU A 142 -4.58 -7.95 12.80
N THR A 143 -3.69 -8.13 11.81
CA THR A 143 -2.33 -8.62 12.08
C THR A 143 -1.64 -7.76 13.16
N PRO A 144 -1.04 -8.35 14.21
CA PRO A 144 -0.39 -7.59 15.30
C PRO A 144 0.76 -6.71 14.80
N LEU A 145 0.91 -5.52 15.39
CA LEU A 145 1.90 -4.52 14.96
C LEU A 145 3.34 -5.08 14.94
N HIS A 146 3.75 -5.78 16.00
CA HIS A 146 5.08 -6.38 16.13
C HIS A 146 5.37 -7.47 15.09
N ALA A 147 4.34 -8.04 14.47
CA ALA A 147 4.49 -9.08 13.46
C ALA A 147 4.65 -8.50 12.04
N ARG A 148 4.49 -7.16 11.88
CA ARG A 148 4.56 -6.45 10.60
C ARG A 148 5.93 -5.84 10.30
N SER A 149 6.83 -5.82 11.28
CA SER A 149 8.17 -5.22 11.19
C SER A 149 8.14 -3.81 10.58
N LEU A 150 7.24 -2.98 11.09
CA LEU A 150 7.06 -1.59 10.64
C LEU A 150 8.13 -0.68 11.23
N PRO A 151 8.54 0.39 10.53
CA PRO A 151 9.48 1.34 11.08
C PRO A 151 8.89 2.07 12.30
N PRO A 152 9.73 2.55 13.25
CA PRO A 152 9.24 3.15 14.50
C PRO A 152 8.28 4.32 14.31
N HIS A 153 8.44 5.14 13.27
CA HIS A 153 7.52 6.26 13.04
C HIS A 153 6.10 5.82 12.65
N ALA A 154 5.96 4.64 12.03
CA ALA A 154 4.67 4.07 11.66
C ALA A 154 3.93 3.40 12.84
N THR A 155 4.62 3.14 13.95
CA THR A 155 4.03 2.48 15.13
C THR A 155 3.48 3.46 16.17
N VAL A 156 3.98 4.70 16.21
CA VAL A 156 3.55 5.72 17.19
C VAL A 156 2.10 6.20 16.94
N SER A 157 1.74 6.42 15.67
CA SER A 157 0.40 6.80 15.27
C SER A 157 0.03 6.05 13.99
N PRO A 158 -0.37 4.76 14.12
CA PRO A 158 -0.59 3.90 12.97
C PRO A 158 -1.84 4.33 12.21
N GLU A 159 -1.64 4.72 10.96
CA GLU A 159 -2.73 5.03 10.02
C GLU A 159 -3.26 3.71 9.43
N VAL A 160 -4.33 3.17 10.03
CA VAL A 160 -4.89 1.88 9.64
C VAL A 160 -5.97 2.03 8.58
N HIS A 161 -5.76 1.41 7.42
CA HIS A 161 -6.76 1.25 6.37
C HIS A 161 -7.24 -0.19 6.32
N ARG A 162 -8.57 -0.38 6.23
CA ARG A 162 -9.21 -1.70 6.17
C ARG A 162 -9.89 -1.88 4.84
N TYR A 163 -9.80 -3.09 4.30
CA TYR A 163 -10.39 -3.46 3.02
C TYR A 163 -11.04 -4.84 3.08
N VAL A 164 -11.99 -5.06 2.18
CA VAL A 164 -12.49 -6.38 1.82
C VAL A 164 -12.19 -6.63 0.35
N VAL A 165 -11.66 -7.81 0.04
CA VAL A 165 -11.49 -8.24 -1.36
C VAL A 165 -12.87 -8.49 -1.96
N GLU A 166 -13.25 -7.72 -2.96
CA GLU A 166 -14.52 -7.86 -3.67
C GLU A 166 -14.38 -8.76 -4.90
N ARG A 167 -13.22 -8.73 -5.56
CA ARG A 167 -12.88 -9.61 -6.69
C ARG A 167 -11.46 -10.18 -6.53
N PRO A 168 -11.22 -11.44 -6.93
CA PRO A 168 -9.90 -12.03 -6.83
C PRO A 168 -8.84 -11.29 -7.65
N PHE A 169 -7.64 -11.16 -7.09
CA PHE A 169 -6.45 -10.65 -7.78
C PHE A 169 -5.19 -11.39 -7.32
N LEU A 170 -4.10 -11.28 -8.09
CA LEU A 170 -2.86 -11.99 -7.77
C LEU A 170 -2.06 -11.28 -6.68
N VAL A 171 -1.62 -12.06 -5.69
CA VAL A 171 -0.69 -11.63 -4.65
C VAL A 171 0.47 -12.61 -4.54
N ILE A 172 1.63 -12.10 -4.15
CA ILE A 172 2.76 -12.88 -3.69
C ILE A 172 2.71 -12.87 -2.16
N VAL A 173 2.54 -14.04 -1.56
CA VAL A 173 2.47 -14.20 -0.11
C VAL A 173 3.85 -14.56 0.44
N ARG A 174 4.29 -13.83 1.46
CA ARG A 174 5.59 -14.03 2.13
C ARG A 174 5.43 -13.91 3.64
N PHE A 175 6.34 -14.52 4.38
CA PHE A 175 6.53 -14.13 5.78
C PHE A 175 7.24 -12.78 5.85
N VAL A 176 6.77 -11.94 6.75
CA VAL A 176 7.49 -10.72 7.14
C VAL A 176 8.77 -11.12 7.86
N ARG A 177 9.91 -10.60 7.40
CA ARG A 177 11.21 -10.84 8.04
C ARG A 177 11.39 -9.94 9.27
N PRO A 178 12.11 -10.40 10.31
CA PRO A 178 12.49 -9.54 11.43
C PRO A 178 13.20 -8.27 10.95
N TRP A 179 12.80 -7.11 11.46
CA TRP A 179 13.38 -5.80 11.15
C TRP A 179 12.90 -4.77 12.18
N PHE A 180 13.60 -3.64 12.32
CA PHE A 180 13.25 -2.55 13.26
C PHE A 180 13.01 -3.04 14.70
N ASP A 181 13.85 -3.95 15.18
CA ASP A 181 13.74 -4.61 16.49
C ASP A 181 12.39 -5.32 16.74
N GLN A 182 11.70 -5.69 15.66
CA GLN A 182 10.46 -6.45 15.70
C GLN A 182 10.65 -7.85 15.13
N PRO A 183 9.99 -8.87 15.72
CA PRO A 183 10.16 -10.26 15.33
C PRO A 183 9.62 -10.58 13.92
N GLY A 184 8.68 -9.79 13.40
CA GLY A 184 8.02 -10.12 12.14
C GLY A 184 7.18 -11.40 12.25
N GLY A 185 7.15 -12.21 11.18
CA GLY A 185 6.51 -13.52 11.17
C GLY A 185 5.04 -13.54 10.74
N ALA A 186 4.43 -12.38 10.47
CA ALA A 186 3.11 -12.36 9.83
C ALA A 186 3.17 -12.82 8.37
N LEU A 187 2.04 -13.29 7.83
CA LEU A 187 1.84 -13.34 6.39
C LEU A 187 1.63 -11.93 5.85
N ARG A 188 2.28 -11.61 4.74
CA ARG A 188 2.12 -10.36 4.00
C ARG A 188 1.71 -10.66 2.57
N PHE A 189 0.69 -9.96 2.10
CA PHE A 189 0.15 -10.07 0.76
C PHE A 189 0.68 -8.90 -0.06
N GLU A 190 1.61 -9.19 -0.95
CA GLU A 190 2.19 -8.23 -1.88
C GLU A 190 1.43 -8.31 -3.20
N ILE A 191 0.91 -7.19 -3.73
CA ILE A 191 0.26 -7.19 -5.06
C ILE A 191 1.26 -7.69 -6.09
N ALA A 192 0.91 -8.71 -6.88
CA ALA A 192 1.86 -9.39 -7.76
C ALA A 192 2.32 -8.53 -8.94
N ASP A 193 1.42 -7.70 -9.49
CA ASP A 193 1.77 -6.74 -10.53
C ASP A 193 2.55 -5.56 -9.93
N PRO A 194 3.81 -5.31 -10.36
CA PRO A 194 4.65 -4.25 -9.81
C PRO A 194 4.19 -2.84 -10.17
N THR A 195 3.26 -2.69 -11.12
CA THR A 195 2.72 -1.40 -11.55
C THR A 195 1.37 -1.07 -10.93
N THR A 196 0.80 -2.01 -10.16
CA THR A 196 -0.50 -1.88 -9.50
C THR A 196 -0.34 -1.54 -8.01
N THR A 197 -1.17 -0.60 -7.54
CA THR A 197 -1.28 -0.11 -6.17
C THR A 197 -2.60 -0.51 -5.53
N ILE A 198 -2.72 -0.36 -4.21
CA ILE A 198 -4.00 -0.52 -3.50
C ILE A 198 -5.05 0.46 -4.05
N ARG A 199 -4.66 1.71 -4.37
CA ARG A 199 -5.58 2.66 -5.02
C ARG A 199 -6.17 2.09 -6.29
N ASP A 200 -5.34 1.49 -7.15
CA ASP A 200 -5.81 0.92 -8.42
C ASP A 200 -6.87 -0.16 -8.21
N LEU A 201 -6.63 -1.06 -7.26
CA LEU A 201 -7.57 -2.13 -6.89
C LEU A 201 -8.86 -1.58 -6.26
N VAL A 202 -8.80 -0.45 -5.56
CA VAL A 202 -10.01 0.20 -5.05
C VAL A 202 -10.79 0.91 -6.16
N VAL A 203 -10.08 1.60 -7.06
CA VAL A 203 -10.68 2.30 -8.21
C VAL A 203 -11.35 1.30 -9.16
N ASP A 204 -10.73 0.15 -9.41
CA ASP A 204 -11.30 -0.87 -10.30
C ASP A 204 -12.41 -1.72 -9.64
N GLY A 205 -12.54 -1.67 -8.31
CA GLY A 205 -13.53 -2.40 -7.52
C GLY A 205 -13.12 -3.81 -7.09
N SER A 206 -11.83 -4.18 -7.18
CA SER A 206 -11.31 -5.44 -6.64
C SER A 206 -11.08 -5.41 -5.13
N LEU A 207 -10.83 -4.23 -4.57
CA LEU A 207 -10.80 -3.96 -3.13
C LEU A 207 -11.87 -2.93 -2.77
N ALA A 208 -12.64 -3.17 -1.71
CA ALA A 208 -13.51 -2.15 -1.11
C ALA A 208 -12.91 -1.66 0.19
N ARG A 209 -12.80 -0.33 0.34
CA ARG A 209 -12.50 0.29 1.63
C ARG A 209 -13.68 0.09 2.57
N VAL A 210 -13.39 -0.23 3.84
CA VAL A 210 -14.44 -0.44 4.84
C VAL A 210 -14.19 0.37 6.10
N ARG A 211 -15.29 0.89 6.65
CA ARG A 211 -15.33 1.57 7.95
C ARG A 211 -16.22 0.77 8.89
N VAL A 212 -15.67 0.40 10.04
CA VAL A 212 -16.44 -0.30 11.07
C VAL A 212 -17.37 0.69 11.74
N VAL A 213 -18.65 0.36 11.80
CA VAL A 213 -19.71 1.10 12.49
C VAL A 213 -20.45 0.23 13.49
#